data_AF-A0AAV5DJ70-F1
#
_entry.id   AF-A0AAV5DJ70-F1
#
_cell.length_a   1.000
_cell.length_b   1.000
_cell.length_c   1.000
_cell.angle_alpha   90.00
_cell.angle_beta   90.00
_cell.angle_gamma   90.00
#
_symmetry.space_group_name_H-M   'P 1'
#
loop_
_entity.id
_entity.type
_entity.pdbx_description
1 polymer ?
#
loop_
_entity_poly.entity_id
_entity_poly.type
_entity_poly.pdbx_seq_one_letter_code
_entity_poly.pdbx_strand_id
1 'polypeptide(L)'
;MLHQAPWRKEVAAAAGVDWISALPDDILVLILLRLDTIAEAARTSVLSRRWRRVWALLPVLLFPDGRHIREVLAASEAPALRLIFITTNDDTAESVAAWLPLAARRLSGDLTYNNRRQLERYEEEEGAVDQEQAVPLPCFESATTIDLDLGFLPLALPSSGEFARLAQLHLKRVRFHGRLKLGNVVSSPRCPVLRLLSVVDSFGLDTLTVHSKSLLKMELRPLNGFREITIDAQALKELILFNCFGRNQPVANIAAPELV
;
A
#
# COMPACT_ATOMS: atom_id res chain seq x y z
N MET A 1 -49.63 -43.51 29.44
CA MET A 1 -49.54 -42.60 28.28
C MET A 1 -49.13 -41.22 28.77
N LEU A 2 -47.85 -40.86 28.65
CA LEU A 2 -47.37 -39.51 28.99
C LEU A 2 -47.54 -38.61 27.75
N HIS A 3 -48.43 -37.63 27.85
CA HIS A 3 -48.58 -36.59 26.83
C HIS A 3 -47.27 -35.81 26.70
N GLN A 4 -46.59 -35.95 25.56
CA GLN A 4 -45.49 -35.06 25.20
C GLN A 4 -46.05 -33.67 24.93
N ALA A 5 -45.53 -32.67 25.65
CA ALA A 5 -45.97 -31.29 25.54
C ALA A 5 -45.62 -30.70 24.15
N PRO A 6 -46.56 -29.97 23.51
CA PRO A 6 -46.45 -29.54 22.10
C PRO A 6 -45.24 -28.60 21.82
N TRP A 7 -44.78 -27.84 22.81
CA TRP A 7 -43.64 -26.94 22.68
C TRP A 7 -42.30 -27.66 22.43
N ARG A 8 -42.17 -28.95 22.80
CA ARG A 8 -40.95 -29.73 22.49
C ARG A 8 -40.77 -29.96 20.98
N LYS A 9 -41.84 -29.96 20.19
CA LYS A 9 -41.76 -30.06 18.72
C LYS A 9 -41.41 -28.73 18.07
N GLU A 10 -41.89 -27.61 18.62
CA GLU A 10 -41.58 -26.27 18.11
C GLU A 10 -40.13 -25.86 18.37
N VAL A 11 -39.59 -26.16 19.57
CA VAL A 11 -38.17 -25.89 19.88
C VAL A 11 -37.23 -26.77 19.04
N ALA A 12 -37.64 -28.01 18.73
CA ALA A 12 -36.89 -28.87 17.82
C ALA A 12 -36.93 -28.40 16.35
N ALA A 13 -38.03 -27.79 15.90
CA ALA A 13 -38.13 -27.20 14.56
C ALA A 13 -37.28 -25.92 14.40
N ALA A 14 -37.12 -25.14 15.49
CA ALA A 14 -36.28 -23.95 15.50
C ALA A 14 -34.77 -24.25 15.62
N ALA A 15 -34.38 -25.42 16.15
CA ALA A 15 -33.00 -25.82 16.41
C ALA A 15 -32.15 -26.12 15.16
N GLY A 16 -32.70 -25.98 13.96
CA GLY A 16 -31.99 -26.15 12.69
C GLY A 16 -32.17 -25.00 11.68
N VAL A 17 -32.86 -23.92 12.08
CA VAL A 17 -33.06 -22.76 11.20
C VAL A 17 -31.80 -21.89 11.26
N ASP A 18 -31.14 -21.71 10.12
CA ASP A 18 -29.97 -20.84 9.98
C ASP A 18 -30.42 -19.37 9.89
N TRP A 19 -30.78 -18.82 11.05
CA TRP A 19 -31.22 -17.42 11.20
C TRP A 19 -30.13 -16.42 10.81
N ILE A 20 -28.86 -16.82 10.92
CA ILE A 20 -27.68 -16.01 10.60
C ILE A 20 -27.53 -15.86 9.07
N SER A 21 -27.82 -16.91 8.29
CA SER A 21 -27.87 -16.81 6.82
C SER A 21 -29.13 -16.13 6.27
N ALA A 22 -30.19 -16.03 7.08
CA ALA A 22 -31.44 -15.36 6.72
C ALA A 22 -31.36 -13.82 6.82
N LEU A 23 -30.34 -13.27 7.48
CA LEU A 23 -30.16 -11.82 7.62
C LEU A 23 -29.95 -11.12 6.25
N PRO A 24 -30.48 -9.91 6.03
CA PRO A 24 -30.16 -9.06 4.88
C PRO A 24 -28.67 -8.69 4.77
N ASP A 25 -28.16 -8.46 3.56
CA ASP A 25 -26.72 -8.24 3.32
C ASP A 25 -26.18 -6.99 4.03
N ASP A 26 -26.99 -5.94 4.15
CA ASP A 26 -26.69 -4.72 4.91
C ASP A 26 -26.48 -5.00 6.41
N ILE A 27 -27.26 -5.89 7.01
CA ILE A 27 -27.04 -6.33 8.39
C ILE A 27 -25.77 -7.16 8.52
N LEU A 28 -25.47 -8.00 7.53
CA LEU A 28 -24.22 -8.76 7.48
C LEU A 28 -23.00 -7.83 7.37
N VAL A 29 -23.07 -6.78 6.53
CA VAL A 29 -22.05 -5.73 6.45
C VAL A 29 -21.90 -5.02 7.79
N LEU A 30 -22.99 -4.66 8.47
CA LEU A 30 -22.94 -4.02 9.78
C LEU A 30 -22.27 -4.91 10.83
N ILE A 31 -22.53 -6.22 10.84
CA ILE A 31 -21.86 -7.16 11.76
C ILE A 31 -20.36 -7.22 11.43
N LEU A 32 -20.01 -7.32 10.15
CA LEU A 32 -18.62 -7.40 9.70
C LEU A 32 -17.83 -6.12 9.98
N LEU A 33 -18.47 -4.95 9.89
CA LEU A 33 -17.88 -3.65 10.27
C LEU A 33 -17.66 -3.49 11.78
N ARG A 34 -18.30 -4.33 12.60
CA ARG A 34 -18.12 -4.36 14.06
C ARG A 34 -17.07 -5.37 14.51
N LEU A 35 -16.52 -6.15 13.58
CA LEU A 35 -15.38 -7.01 13.86
C LEU A 35 -14.11 -6.18 13.77
N ASP A 36 -13.27 -6.26 14.80
CA ASP A 36 -12.08 -5.43 14.93
C ASP A 36 -11.03 -5.76 13.87
N THR A 37 -11.08 -6.97 13.32
CA THR A 37 -10.13 -7.42 12.30
C THR A 37 -10.81 -8.11 11.11
N ILE A 38 -10.12 -8.04 9.96
CA ILE A 38 -10.58 -8.76 8.76
C ILE A 38 -10.36 -10.25 8.87
N ALA A 39 -9.40 -10.70 9.69
CA ALA A 39 -9.28 -12.10 10.03
C ALA A 39 -10.55 -12.62 10.75
N GLU A 40 -11.20 -11.81 11.58
CA GLU A 40 -12.49 -12.15 12.19
C GLU A 40 -13.61 -12.11 11.15
N ALA A 41 -13.64 -11.08 10.29
CA ALA A 41 -14.61 -10.98 9.20
C ALA A 41 -14.51 -12.17 8.23
N ALA A 42 -13.30 -12.54 7.80
CA ALA A 42 -13.06 -13.68 6.93
C ALA A 42 -13.39 -15.01 7.63
N ARG A 43 -13.18 -15.14 8.95
CA ARG A 43 -13.58 -16.32 9.72
C ARG A 43 -15.10 -16.55 9.68
N THR A 44 -15.92 -15.50 9.56
CA THR A 44 -17.37 -15.66 9.37
C THR A 44 -17.75 -16.34 8.04
N SER A 45 -16.82 -16.46 7.08
CA SER A 45 -17.05 -17.20 5.82
C SER A 45 -17.46 -18.66 6.01
N VAL A 46 -17.15 -19.24 7.18
CA VAL A 46 -17.54 -20.62 7.51
C VAL A 46 -19.02 -20.73 7.84
N LEU A 47 -19.67 -19.62 8.20
CA LEU A 47 -21.09 -19.58 8.57
C LEU A 47 -21.98 -19.89 7.35
N SER A 48 -21.69 -19.27 6.20
CA SER A 48 -22.27 -19.70 4.92
C SER A 48 -21.56 -19.10 3.70
N ARG A 49 -21.89 -19.60 2.51
CA ARG A 49 -21.41 -19.05 1.22
C ARG A 49 -21.75 -17.56 1.06
N ARG A 50 -22.81 -17.09 1.72
CA ARG A 50 -23.27 -15.70 1.62
C ARG A 50 -22.37 -14.77 2.43
N TRP A 51 -22.03 -15.14 3.67
CA TRP A 51 -21.04 -14.42 4.47
C TRP A 51 -19.71 -14.29 3.75
N ARG A 52 -19.27 -15.36 3.08
CA ARG A 52 -18.08 -15.34 2.21
C ARG A 52 -18.13 -14.26 1.13
N ARG A 53 -19.31 -14.00 0.55
CA ARG A 53 -19.49 -12.97 -0.48
C ARG A 53 -19.57 -11.56 0.13
N VAL A 54 -20.26 -11.41 1.26
CA VAL A 54 -20.50 -10.09 1.86
C VAL A 54 -19.22 -9.47 2.40
N TRP A 55 -18.37 -10.22 3.11
CA TRP A 55 -17.10 -9.64 3.60
C TRP A 55 -16.18 -9.23 2.44
N ALA A 56 -16.25 -9.91 1.29
CA ALA A 56 -15.48 -9.55 0.12
C ALA A 56 -15.89 -8.17 -0.45
N LEU A 57 -17.11 -7.70 -0.18
CA LEU A 57 -17.62 -6.39 -0.60
C LEU A 57 -17.13 -5.22 0.28
N LEU A 58 -16.39 -5.49 1.36
CA LEU A 58 -15.89 -4.44 2.22
C LEU A 58 -14.87 -3.57 1.47
N PRO A 59 -15.03 -2.22 1.48
CA PRO A 59 -14.11 -1.32 0.78
C PRO A 59 -12.78 -1.16 1.52
N VAL A 60 -12.60 -1.78 2.67
CA VAL A 60 -11.42 -1.62 3.54
C VAL A 60 -10.82 -2.99 3.81
N LEU A 61 -9.51 -3.12 3.55
CA LEU A 61 -8.72 -4.30 3.91
C LEU A 61 -7.62 -3.97 4.93
N LEU A 62 -7.55 -4.67 6.07
CA LEU A 62 -6.58 -4.50 7.15
C LEU A 62 -5.89 -5.85 7.44
N PHE A 63 -4.57 -5.87 7.39
CA PHE A 63 -3.71 -7.04 7.64
C PHE A 63 -2.64 -6.69 8.69
N PRO A 64 -3.00 -6.68 9.99
CA PRO A 64 -2.08 -6.25 11.05
C PRO A 64 -0.94 -7.25 11.33
N ASP A 65 -1.10 -8.51 10.92
CA ASP A 65 -0.13 -9.60 11.10
C ASP A 65 0.49 -10.07 9.78
N GLY A 66 0.14 -9.44 8.66
CA GLY A 66 0.68 -9.75 7.34
C GLY A 66 0.22 -11.09 6.76
N ARG A 67 -0.74 -11.77 7.38
CA ARG A 67 -1.15 -13.12 6.97
C ARG A 67 -2.26 -13.07 5.94
N HIS A 68 -2.27 -14.07 5.07
CA HIS A 68 -3.32 -14.30 4.07
C HIS A 68 -3.56 -13.13 3.08
N ILE A 69 -2.61 -12.20 2.94
CA ILE A 69 -2.76 -10.99 2.10
C ILE A 69 -3.10 -11.38 0.66
N ARG A 70 -2.28 -12.27 0.09
CA ARG A 70 -2.44 -12.70 -1.30
C ARG A 70 -3.74 -13.46 -1.50
N GLU A 71 -4.07 -14.39 -0.61
CA GLU A 71 -5.28 -15.19 -0.69
C GLU A 71 -6.52 -14.30 -0.66
N VAL A 72 -6.56 -13.31 0.24
CA VAL A 72 -7.69 -12.38 0.36
C VAL A 72 -7.80 -11.44 -0.84
N LEU A 73 -6.68 -10.91 -1.34
CA LEU A 73 -6.68 -10.04 -2.51
C LEU A 73 -7.04 -10.80 -3.79
N ALA A 74 -6.66 -12.08 -3.90
CA ALA A 74 -6.93 -12.96 -5.04
C ALA A 74 -8.35 -13.55 -5.05
N ALA A 75 -8.91 -13.87 -3.88
CA ALA A 75 -10.19 -14.59 -3.75
C ALA A 75 -11.43 -13.77 -4.11
N SER A 76 -11.27 -12.51 -4.54
CA SER A 76 -12.35 -11.53 -4.54
C SER A 76 -12.65 -10.98 -5.93
N GLU A 77 -13.83 -11.30 -6.46
CA GLU A 77 -14.46 -10.63 -7.63
C GLU A 77 -15.11 -9.28 -7.25
N ALA A 78 -14.78 -8.74 -6.09
CA ALA A 78 -15.53 -7.67 -5.44
C ALA A 78 -15.10 -6.26 -5.92
N PRO A 79 -15.88 -5.20 -5.59
CA PRO A 79 -15.69 -3.86 -6.14
C PRO A 79 -14.38 -3.21 -5.65
N ALA A 80 -14.13 -2.01 -6.17
CA ALA A 80 -12.94 -1.23 -5.85
C ALA A 80 -12.77 -1.02 -4.32
N LEU A 81 -11.54 -1.22 -3.85
CA LEU A 81 -11.11 -1.01 -2.47
C LEU A 81 -10.80 0.47 -2.26
N ARG A 82 -11.25 1.04 -1.15
CA ARG A 82 -10.93 2.41 -0.72
C ARG A 82 -9.72 2.47 0.19
N LEU A 83 -9.42 1.41 0.93
CA LEU A 83 -8.29 1.37 1.84
C LEU A 83 -7.68 -0.03 1.91
N ILE A 84 -6.37 -0.11 1.83
CA ILE A 84 -5.58 -1.31 2.14
C ILE A 84 -4.51 -0.90 3.16
N PHE A 85 -4.50 -1.54 4.31
CA PHE A 85 -3.50 -1.35 5.35
C PHE A 85 -2.85 -2.70 5.68
N ILE A 86 -1.53 -2.78 5.58
CA ILE A 86 -0.78 -4.02 5.80
C ILE A 86 0.41 -3.72 6.71
N THR A 87 0.61 -4.56 7.72
CA THR A 87 1.84 -4.59 8.52
C THR A 87 2.43 -5.99 8.49
N THR A 88 3.73 -6.07 8.25
CA THR A 88 4.50 -7.31 8.23
C THR A 88 5.76 -7.15 9.09
N ASN A 89 6.38 -8.27 9.47
CA ASN A 89 7.73 -8.27 10.05
C ASN A 89 8.61 -9.11 9.14
N ASP A 90 9.75 -8.57 8.72
CA ASP A 90 10.74 -9.25 7.88
C ASP A 90 10.16 -9.89 6.61
N ASP A 91 9.22 -9.21 5.95
CA ASP A 91 8.64 -9.67 4.69
C ASP A 91 9.69 -9.66 3.57
N THR A 92 9.60 -10.63 2.66
CA THR A 92 10.53 -10.76 1.54
C THR A 92 10.03 -10.01 0.30
N ALA A 93 10.94 -9.66 -0.61
CA ALA A 93 10.56 -9.03 -1.87
C ALA A 93 9.60 -9.92 -2.70
N GLU A 94 9.78 -11.24 -2.65
CA GLU A 94 8.91 -12.21 -3.32
C GLU A 94 7.47 -12.17 -2.79
N SER A 95 7.31 -12.14 -1.45
CA SER A 95 6.00 -12.04 -0.81
C SER A 95 5.28 -10.76 -1.20
N VAL A 96 5.97 -9.61 -1.15
CA VAL A 96 5.42 -8.32 -1.59
C VAL A 96 5.04 -8.34 -3.07
N ALA A 97 5.93 -8.85 -3.92
CA ALA A 97 5.68 -8.96 -5.36
C ALA A 97 4.47 -9.85 -5.69
N ALA A 98 4.15 -10.83 -4.84
CA ALA A 98 3.03 -11.73 -5.05
C ALA A 98 1.65 -11.08 -4.79
N TRP A 99 1.56 -10.07 -3.91
CA TRP A 99 0.28 -9.45 -3.56
C TRP A 99 0.11 -8.01 -4.06
N LEU A 100 1.21 -7.25 -4.25
CA LEU A 100 1.15 -5.83 -4.64
C LEU A 100 0.41 -5.59 -5.97
N PRO A 101 0.60 -6.40 -7.03
CA PRO A 101 -0.18 -6.26 -8.26
C PRO A 101 -1.68 -6.52 -8.07
N LEU A 102 -2.06 -7.41 -7.15
CA LEU A 102 -3.47 -7.69 -6.85
C LEU A 102 -4.12 -6.51 -6.14
N ALA A 103 -3.39 -5.85 -5.24
CA ALA A 103 -3.82 -4.60 -4.61
C ALA A 103 -4.02 -3.49 -5.64
N ALA A 104 -3.07 -3.31 -6.56
CA ALA A 104 -3.13 -2.26 -7.58
C ALA A 104 -4.35 -2.33 -8.49
N ARG A 105 -4.78 -3.55 -8.85
CA ARG A 105 -5.96 -3.76 -9.70
C ARG A 105 -7.28 -3.31 -9.06
N ARG A 106 -7.32 -3.26 -7.73
CA ARG A 106 -8.58 -3.05 -6.98
C ARG A 106 -8.59 -1.72 -6.24
N LEU A 107 -7.45 -1.11 -6.01
CA LEU A 107 -7.36 0.08 -5.19
C LEU A 107 -7.84 1.34 -5.92
N SER A 108 -8.79 2.03 -5.28
CA SER A 108 -9.36 3.33 -5.68
C SER A 108 -9.18 4.42 -4.63
N GLY A 109 -8.44 4.12 -3.56
CA GLY A 109 -8.16 5.05 -2.47
C GLY A 109 -6.74 4.86 -1.96
N ASP A 110 -6.59 4.55 -0.68
CA ASP A 110 -5.30 4.62 0.02
C ASP A 110 -4.67 3.25 0.25
N LEU A 111 -3.37 3.12 0.00
CA LEU A 111 -2.54 1.99 0.39
C LEU A 111 -1.54 2.44 1.45
N THR A 112 -1.47 1.68 2.54
CA THR A 112 -0.40 1.76 3.53
C THR A 112 0.19 0.37 3.75
N TYR A 113 1.49 0.25 3.53
CA TYR A 113 2.26 -0.96 3.79
C TYR A 113 3.44 -0.64 4.70
N ASN A 114 3.62 -1.42 5.76
CA ASN A 114 4.72 -1.28 6.70
C ASN A 114 5.42 -2.63 6.93
N ASN A 115 6.62 -2.77 6.37
CA ASN A 115 7.50 -3.89 6.64
C ASN A 115 8.49 -3.57 7.75
N ARG A 116 8.23 -4.10 8.95
CA ARG A 116 9.09 -3.93 10.14
C ARG A 116 10.30 -4.85 10.06
N ARG A 117 11.21 -4.55 9.14
CA ARG A 117 12.54 -5.17 9.08
C ARG A 117 13.50 -4.32 9.88
N GLN A 118 14.32 -4.87 10.76
CA GLN A 118 15.46 -4.10 11.27
C GLN A 118 16.57 -4.16 10.23
N LEU A 119 17.17 -3.00 9.90
CA LEU A 119 18.40 -3.02 9.14
C LEU A 119 19.47 -3.53 10.11
N GLU A 120 19.76 -4.84 10.09
CA GLU A 120 21.06 -5.31 10.58
C GLU A 120 22.09 -4.51 9.80
N ARG A 121 22.88 -3.73 10.54
CA ARG A 121 23.81 -2.72 10.06
C ARG A 121 24.50 -3.22 8.78
N TYR A 122 24.04 -2.76 7.61
CA TYR A 122 24.76 -2.98 6.35
C TYR A 122 26.05 -2.19 6.51
N GLU A 123 27.10 -2.88 6.95
CA GLU A 123 28.44 -2.50 6.59
C GLU A 123 28.47 -2.64 5.07
N GLU A 124 28.81 -1.54 4.39
CA GLU A 124 28.96 -1.51 2.94
C GLU A 124 30.09 -2.48 2.56
N GLU A 125 29.79 -3.78 2.46
CA GLU A 125 30.63 -4.70 1.72
C GLU A 125 30.37 -4.38 0.24
N GLU A 126 31.13 -3.41 -0.28
CA GLU A 126 31.33 -3.19 -1.71
C GLU A 126 31.71 -4.54 -2.35
N GLY A 127 30.72 -5.27 -2.87
CA GLY A 127 30.94 -6.58 -3.50
C GLY A 127 29.87 -7.64 -3.27
N ALA A 128 28.96 -7.47 -2.30
CA ALA A 128 27.84 -8.40 -2.16
C ALA A 128 26.84 -8.17 -3.31
N VAL A 129 26.85 -9.07 -4.30
CA VAL A 129 25.88 -9.06 -5.40
C VAL A 129 24.49 -9.15 -4.79
N ASP A 130 23.73 -8.08 -4.91
CA ASP A 130 22.36 -7.96 -4.40
C ASP A 130 21.47 -8.92 -5.23
N GLN A 131 21.47 -10.21 -4.87
CA GLN A 131 20.71 -11.26 -5.56
C GLN A 131 19.21 -11.22 -5.23
N GLU A 132 18.78 -10.31 -4.34
CA GLU A 132 17.37 -10.17 -3.98
C GLU A 132 16.61 -9.52 -5.14
N GLN A 133 15.63 -10.26 -5.69
CA GLN A 133 14.80 -9.76 -6.78
C GLN A 133 14.01 -8.54 -6.30
N ALA A 134 14.06 -7.46 -7.07
CA ALA A 134 13.34 -6.24 -6.74
C ALA A 134 11.82 -6.43 -6.79
N VAL A 135 11.11 -5.84 -5.83
CA VAL A 135 9.65 -5.71 -5.84
C VAL A 135 9.26 -4.82 -7.03
N PRO A 136 8.50 -5.31 -8.01
CA PRO A 136 8.00 -4.47 -9.08
C PRO A 136 6.85 -3.60 -8.56
N LEU A 137 7.00 -2.28 -8.61
CA LEU A 137 5.92 -1.34 -8.29
C LEU A 137 4.94 -1.28 -9.47
N PRO A 138 3.69 -1.77 -9.34
CA PRO A 138 2.69 -1.66 -10.39
C PRO A 138 2.16 -0.21 -10.49
N CYS A 139 1.49 0.09 -11.60
CA CYS A 139 0.74 1.34 -11.72
C CYS A 139 -0.59 1.22 -10.96
N PHE A 140 -0.84 2.18 -10.06
CA PHE A 140 -2.07 2.30 -9.29
C PHE A 140 -2.93 3.43 -9.87
N GLU A 141 -3.60 3.15 -10.98
CA GLU A 141 -4.31 4.17 -11.79
C GLU A 141 -5.35 4.97 -10.99
N SER A 142 -6.08 4.28 -10.10
CA SER A 142 -7.18 4.86 -9.33
C SER A 142 -6.82 5.21 -7.89
N ALA A 143 -5.61 4.91 -7.42
CA ALA A 143 -5.22 5.20 -6.03
C ALA A 143 -4.99 6.68 -5.80
N THR A 144 -5.33 7.14 -4.60
CA THR A 144 -5.16 8.53 -4.17
C THR A 144 -3.91 8.72 -3.31
N THR A 145 -3.58 7.73 -2.49
CA THR A 145 -2.41 7.73 -1.62
C THR A 145 -1.70 6.39 -1.67
N ILE A 146 -0.39 6.42 -1.78
CA ILE A 146 0.47 5.24 -1.65
C ILE A 146 1.53 5.57 -0.61
N ASP A 147 1.52 4.84 0.51
CA ASP A 147 2.53 4.91 1.56
C ASP A 147 3.16 3.51 1.72
N LEU A 148 4.41 3.39 1.26
CA LEU A 148 5.16 2.13 1.27
C LEU A 148 6.41 2.29 2.12
N ASP A 149 6.42 1.66 3.29
CA ASP A 149 7.66 1.34 4.01
C ASP A 149 8.07 -0.09 3.67
N LEU A 150 9.07 -0.21 2.80
CA LEU A 150 9.52 -1.48 2.26
C LEU A 150 10.55 -2.18 3.14
N GLY A 151 10.91 -1.63 4.30
CA GLY A 151 11.86 -2.31 5.18
C GLY A 151 13.25 -2.49 4.56
N PHE A 152 13.64 -1.64 3.61
CA PHE A 152 14.83 -1.74 2.76
C PHE A 152 14.80 -2.88 1.75
N LEU A 153 13.62 -3.33 1.30
CA LEU A 153 13.54 -4.21 0.13
C LEU A 153 13.89 -3.42 -1.16
N PRO A 154 14.46 -4.11 -2.19
CA PRO A 154 14.72 -3.48 -3.47
C PRO A 154 13.41 -3.23 -4.21
N LEU A 155 13.27 -2.05 -4.82
CA LEU A 155 12.08 -1.62 -5.55
C LEU A 155 12.44 -1.30 -6.99
N ALA A 156 11.76 -1.95 -7.93
CA ALA A 156 11.81 -1.63 -9.35
C ALA A 156 10.63 -0.73 -9.72
N LEU A 157 10.92 0.41 -10.35
CA LEU A 157 9.92 1.40 -10.74
C LEU A 157 9.19 0.99 -12.04
N PRO A 158 7.90 1.36 -12.21
CA PRO A 158 7.15 1.01 -13.41
C PRO A 158 7.64 1.79 -14.62
N SER A 159 7.83 1.09 -15.74
CA SER A 159 8.21 1.68 -17.03
C SER A 159 7.07 2.41 -17.74
N SER A 160 5.80 2.09 -17.41
CA SER A 160 4.61 2.63 -18.06
C SER A 160 3.42 2.75 -17.09
N GLY A 161 2.33 3.38 -17.55
CA GLY A 161 1.11 3.60 -16.78
C GLY A 161 1.07 4.97 -16.10
N GLU A 162 -0.12 5.49 -15.90
CA GLU A 162 -0.40 6.79 -15.30
C GLU A 162 -1.04 6.62 -13.92
N PHE A 163 -0.49 7.31 -12.93
CA PHE A 163 -1.05 7.43 -11.60
C PHE A 163 -2.06 8.60 -11.58
N ALA A 164 -3.12 8.46 -12.37
CA ALA A 164 -4.03 9.54 -12.74
C ALA A 164 -4.67 10.27 -11.55
N ARG A 165 -4.87 9.57 -10.42
CA ARG A 165 -5.50 10.12 -9.20
C ARG A 165 -4.56 10.27 -8.01
N LEU A 166 -3.29 9.90 -8.16
CA LEU A 166 -2.36 9.84 -7.04
C LEU A 166 -2.00 11.24 -6.57
N ALA A 167 -2.51 11.61 -5.39
CA ALA A 167 -2.28 12.89 -4.75
C ALA A 167 -1.09 12.84 -3.79
N GLN A 168 -0.77 11.69 -3.21
CA GLN A 168 0.32 11.54 -2.25
C GLN A 168 1.10 10.25 -2.49
N LEU A 169 2.43 10.37 -2.54
CA LEU A 169 3.35 9.24 -2.61
C LEU A 169 4.38 9.35 -1.49
N HIS A 170 4.44 8.33 -0.64
CA HIS A 170 5.43 8.18 0.42
C HIS A 170 6.19 6.88 0.19
N LEU A 171 7.51 7.00 0.06
CA LEU A 171 8.43 5.88 -0.10
C LEU A 171 9.43 5.92 1.07
N LYS A 172 9.33 4.96 1.97
CA LYS A 172 10.16 4.89 3.18
C LYS A 172 11.01 3.63 3.11
N ARG A 173 12.29 3.76 3.47
CA ARG A 173 13.20 2.61 3.58
C ARG A 173 13.18 1.76 2.32
N VAL A 174 13.49 2.39 1.18
CA VAL A 174 13.47 1.76 -0.14
C VAL A 174 14.90 1.64 -0.67
N ARG A 175 15.24 0.50 -1.29
CA ARG A 175 16.42 0.39 -2.16
C ARG A 175 15.98 0.54 -3.61
N PHE A 176 16.17 1.71 -4.22
CA PHE A 176 15.84 1.91 -5.63
C PHE A 176 16.75 1.04 -6.50
N HIS A 177 16.15 0.16 -7.29
CA HIS A 177 16.86 -0.79 -8.14
C HIS A 177 16.48 -0.59 -9.61
N GLY A 178 17.47 -0.79 -10.49
CA GLY A 178 17.30 -0.70 -11.93
C GLY A 178 17.66 0.67 -12.52
N ARG A 179 17.43 0.82 -13.83
CA ARG A 179 17.86 2.00 -14.60
C ARG A 179 16.85 3.16 -14.55
N LEU A 180 15.59 2.88 -14.26
CA LEU A 180 14.53 3.88 -14.24
C LEU A 180 14.70 4.77 -13.01
N LYS A 181 14.68 6.08 -13.23
CA LYS A 181 14.78 7.07 -12.17
C LYS A 181 13.40 7.38 -11.59
N LEU A 182 13.32 7.67 -10.29
CA LEU A 182 12.07 8.04 -9.62
C LEU A 182 11.38 9.24 -10.29
N GLY A 183 12.18 10.20 -10.76
CA GLY A 183 11.72 11.37 -11.53
C GLY A 183 10.81 11.02 -12.71
N ASN A 184 11.08 9.90 -13.39
CA ASN A 184 10.30 9.43 -14.55
C ASN A 184 8.91 8.93 -14.16
N VAL A 185 8.66 8.63 -12.88
CA VAL A 185 7.37 8.18 -12.36
C VAL A 185 6.59 9.35 -11.80
N VAL A 186 7.25 10.21 -11.02
CA VAL A 186 6.59 11.27 -10.23
C VAL A 186 6.38 12.58 -11.00
N SER A 187 6.96 12.72 -12.20
CA SER A 187 6.77 13.89 -13.06
C SER A 187 5.48 13.80 -13.90
N SER A 188 4.99 14.96 -14.34
CA SER A 188 3.94 15.05 -15.37
C SER A 188 4.46 14.49 -16.71
N PRO A 189 3.67 13.71 -17.47
CA PRO A 189 2.23 13.49 -17.32
C PRO A 189 1.82 12.33 -16.40
N ARG A 190 2.74 11.51 -15.88
CA ARG A 190 2.39 10.27 -15.18
C ARG A 190 1.75 10.46 -13.81
N CYS A 191 2.03 11.57 -13.15
CA CYS A 191 1.47 11.95 -11.85
C CYS A 191 0.84 13.35 -11.93
N PRO A 192 -0.26 13.53 -12.68
CA PRO A 192 -0.76 14.87 -13.01
C PRO A 192 -1.34 15.62 -11.80
N VAL A 193 -1.78 14.91 -10.77
CA VAL A 193 -2.42 15.47 -9.57
C VAL A 193 -1.60 15.27 -8.29
N LEU A 194 -0.34 14.86 -8.39
CA LEU A 194 0.52 14.59 -7.24
C LEU A 194 0.83 15.88 -6.49
N ARG A 195 0.38 15.96 -5.24
CA ARG A 195 0.53 17.12 -4.35
C ARG A 195 1.64 16.96 -3.33
N LEU A 196 1.94 15.73 -2.93
CA LEU A 196 2.98 15.43 -1.94
C LEU A 196 3.84 14.26 -2.40
N LEU A 197 5.16 14.48 -2.41
CA LEU A 197 6.16 13.43 -2.57
C LEU A 197 7.04 13.38 -1.33
N SER A 198 7.12 12.22 -0.67
CA SER A 198 8.00 11.97 0.46
C SER A 198 8.89 10.77 0.18
N VAL A 199 10.21 10.92 0.34
CA VAL A 199 11.18 9.82 0.29
C VAL A 199 12.06 9.87 1.53
N VAL A 200 12.09 8.78 2.30
CA VAL A 200 12.71 8.74 3.63
C VAL A 200 13.61 7.51 3.75
N ASP A 201 14.80 7.69 4.34
CA ASP A 201 15.75 6.62 4.69
C ASP A 201 16.01 5.64 3.55
N SER A 202 16.33 6.12 2.35
CA SER A 202 16.38 5.28 1.14
C SER A 202 17.74 5.27 0.45
N PHE A 203 18.01 4.24 -0.36
CA PHE A 203 19.27 3.99 -1.07
C PHE A 203 19.04 3.87 -2.57
N GLY A 204 20.10 4.04 -3.37
CA GLY A 204 20.04 3.82 -4.83
C GLY A 204 19.37 4.94 -5.61
N LEU A 205 19.03 6.05 -4.94
CA LEU A 205 18.60 7.29 -5.57
C LEU A 205 19.79 8.26 -5.58
N ASP A 206 20.51 8.30 -6.70
CA ASP A 206 21.65 9.20 -6.95
C ASP A 206 21.20 10.58 -7.45
N THR A 207 20.19 10.60 -8.32
CA THR A 207 19.64 11.81 -8.94
C THR A 207 18.11 11.80 -8.93
N LEU A 208 17.53 12.98 -8.77
CA LEU A 208 16.08 13.18 -8.82
C LEU A 208 15.73 14.42 -9.63
N THR A 209 15.09 14.22 -10.78
CA THR A 209 14.55 15.28 -11.63
C THR A 209 13.03 15.24 -11.60
N VAL A 210 12.38 16.31 -11.12
CA VAL A 210 10.92 16.38 -11.01
C VAL A 210 10.39 17.56 -11.81
N HIS A 211 9.51 17.27 -12.77
CA HIS A 211 8.73 18.29 -13.49
C HIS A 211 7.26 18.13 -13.12
N SER A 212 6.69 19.08 -12.37
CA SER A 212 5.31 18.98 -11.89
C SER A 212 4.59 20.32 -11.89
N LYS A 213 3.30 20.30 -12.20
CA LYS A 213 2.42 21.49 -12.10
C LYS A 213 1.54 21.46 -10.85
N SER A 214 1.49 20.32 -10.14
CA SER A 214 0.55 20.07 -9.05
C SER A 214 1.23 19.82 -7.70
N LEU A 215 2.54 19.58 -7.69
CA LEU A 215 3.29 19.27 -6.48
C LEU A 215 3.34 20.49 -5.56
N LEU A 216 2.85 20.34 -4.33
CA LEU A 216 2.78 21.38 -3.32
C LEU A 216 3.84 21.19 -2.24
N LYS A 217 4.17 19.94 -1.91
CA LYS A 217 5.15 19.58 -0.89
C LYS A 217 6.09 18.49 -1.40
N MET A 218 7.38 18.68 -1.18
CA MET A 218 8.39 17.65 -1.35
C MET A 218 9.20 17.49 -0.07
N GLU A 219 9.35 16.25 0.38
CA GLU A 219 10.11 15.92 1.58
C GLU A 219 11.10 14.81 1.27
N LEU A 220 12.38 15.13 1.34
CA LEU A 220 13.47 14.18 1.26
C LEU A 220 14.17 14.13 2.61
N ARG A 221 14.25 12.93 3.19
CA ARG A 221 14.94 12.61 4.44
C ARG A 221 15.94 11.48 4.17
N PRO A 222 16.92 11.23 5.04
CA PRO A 222 18.24 10.70 4.68
C PRO A 222 18.27 9.79 3.44
N LEU A 223 19.01 10.20 2.42
CA LEU A 223 19.15 9.47 1.16
C LEU A 223 20.62 9.09 0.96
N ASN A 224 20.95 7.80 0.99
CA ASN A 224 22.33 7.37 0.81
C ASN A 224 22.72 7.40 -0.67
N GLY A 225 23.82 8.08 -0.98
CA GLY A 225 24.36 8.21 -2.34
C GLY A 225 23.70 9.30 -3.18
N PHE A 226 22.78 10.09 -2.63
CA PHE A 226 22.10 11.17 -3.36
C PHE A 226 23.04 12.35 -3.62
N ARG A 227 23.04 12.85 -4.86
CA ARG A 227 24.01 13.83 -5.37
C ARG A 227 23.35 15.00 -6.09
N GLU A 228 22.30 14.75 -6.84
CA GLU A 228 21.71 15.77 -7.71
C GLU A 228 20.20 15.83 -7.57
N ILE A 229 19.68 17.05 -7.43
CA ILE A 229 18.26 17.33 -7.48
C ILE A 229 17.96 18.45 -8.48
N THR A 230 17.03 18.20 -9.38
CA THR A 230 16.46 19.21 -10.27
C THR A 230 14.94 19.24 -10.09
N ILE A 231 14.40 20.39 -9.72
CA ILE A 231 12.97 20.59 -9.51
C ILE A 231 12.49 21.70 -10.43
N ASP A 232 11.52 21.40 -11.28
CA ASP A 232 10.66 22.37 -11.95
C ASP A 232 9.24 22.12 -11.46
N ALA A 233 8.83 22.89 -10.44
CA ALA A 233 7.56 22.71 -9.77
C ALA A 233 6.92 24.05 -9.41
N GLN A 234 6.04 24.52 -10.30
CA GLN A 234 5.50 25.90 -10.22
C GLN A 234 4.62 26.15 -9.00
N ALA A 235 3.91 25.12 -8.51
CA ALA A 235 3.00 25.20 -7.37
C ALA A 235 3.64 24.75 -6.04
N LEU A 236 4.95 24.49 -6.01
CA LEU A 236 5.63 23.96 -4.84
C LEU A 236 5.74 25.02 -3.75
N LYS A 237 5.22 24.72 -2.56
CA LYS A 237 5.15 25.63 -1.40
C LYS A 237 6.08 25.23 -0.27
N GLU A 238 6.41 23.94 -0.17
CA GLU A 238 7.23 23.41 0.91
C GLU A 238 8.23 22.40 0.36
N LEU A 239 9.52 22.63 0.63
CA LEU A 239 10.62 21.74 0.29
C LEU A 239 11.44 21.44 1.54
N ILE A 240 11.36 20.21 2.02
CA ILE A 240 12.15 19.73 3.15
C ILE A 240 13.28 18.85 2.61
N LEU A 241 14.53 19.26 2.82
CA LEU A 241 15.72 18.45 2.55
C LEU A 241 16.47 18.26 3.87
N PHE A 242 16.37 17.07 4.46
CA PHE A 242 16.99 16.76 5.74
C PHE A 242 18.02 15.64 5.60
N ASN A 243 19.29 15.98 5.81
CA ASN A 243 20.43 15.04 5.77
C ASN A 243 20.48 14.18 4.48
N CYS A 244 20.09 14.76 3.34
CA CYS A 244 19.97 14.03 2.08
C CYS A 244 21.31 13.83 1.36
N PHE A 245 22.32 14.68 1.58
CA PHE A 245 23.50 14.75 0.70
C PHE A 245 24.80 14.21 1.32
N GLY A 246 24.74 13.60 2.52
CA GLY A 246 25.91 13.04 3.19
C GLY A 246 27.11 14.01 3.23
N ARG A 247 28.30 13.53 2.85
CA ARG A 247 29.52 14.35 2.67
C ARG A 247 29.76 14.80 1.22
N ASN A 248 28.78 14.65 0.34
CA ASN A 248 28.94 14.97 -1.08
C ASN A 248 28.84 16.48 -1.32
N GLN A 249 29.35 16.97 -2.46
CA GLN A 249 28.99 18.30 -2.98
C GLN A 249 27.70 18.16 -3.80
N PRO A 250 26.54 18.60 -3.28
CA PRO A 250 25.29 18.40 -3.98
C PRO A 250 25.12 19.40 -5.12
N VAL A 251 24.49 18.95 -6.20
CA VAL A 251 23.99 19.81 -7.27
C VAL A 251 22.50 19.98 -7.07
N ALA A 252 22.04 21.21 -6.85
CA ALA A 252 20.63 21.52 -6.67
C ALA A 252 20.22 22.63 -7.65
N ASN A 253 19.27 22.31 -8.53
CA ASN A 253 18.64 23.26 -9.43
C ASN A 253 17.14 23.31 -9.15
N ILE A 254 16.64 24.44 -8.64
CA ILE A 254 15.26 24.55 -8.14
C ILE A 254 14.58 25.74 -8.83
N ALA A 255 13.59 25.43 -9.65
CA ALA A 255 12.62 26.35 -10.23
C ALA A 255 11.26 26.13 -9.55
N ALA A 256 11.02 26.84 -8.46
CA ALA A 256 9.79 26.77 -7.65
C ALA A 256 9.44 28.17 -7.12
N PRO A 257 8.69 29.00 -7.87
CA PRO A 257 8.45 30.40 -7.53
C PRO A 257 7.54 30.60 -6.31
N GLU A 258 6.72 29.60 -5.93
CA GLU A 258 5.84 29.64 -4.75
C GLU A 258 6.51 29.11 -3.47
N LEU A 259 7.79 28.74 -3.52
CA LEU A 259 8.52 28.18 -2.38
C LEU A 259 8.85 29.27 -1.36
N VAL A 260 8.38 29.10 -0.12
CA VAL A 260 8.54 30.07 1.00
C VAL A 260 9.65 29.63 1.96
#